data_AF-A0ABD5X566-F1
#
_entry.id   AF-A0ABD5X566-F1
#
_cell.length_a   1.000
_cell.length_b   1.000
_cell.length_c   1.000
_cell.angle_alpha   90.00
_cell.angle_beta   90.00
_cell.angle_gamma   90.00
#
_symmetry.space_group_name_H-M   'P 1'
#
loop_
_entity.id
_entity.type
_entity.pdbx_description
1 polymer ?
#
loop_
_entity_poly.entity_id
_entity_poly.type
_entity_poly.pdbx_seq_one_letter_code
_entity_poly.pdbx_strand_id
1 'polypeptide(L)'
;MGYPVSYYCPTCGTLVEVERDGYLSDKAVTPYPFEGWTYVAPDEEFEDGAADGVAFVCGESPPPVDEDAEGCGERFYLSFVKFENGEELDPRYADTDGETVELAEGGGPNSLSGPNGPDGPSGPTGGFY
;
A
#
# COMPACT_ATOMS: atom_id res chain seq x y z
N MET A 1 1.79 25.69 1.04
CA MET A 1 0.93 26.22 -0.04
C MET A 1 0.33 25.01 -0.70
N GLY A 2 -0.88 24.65 -0.29
CA GLY A 2 -1.52 23.44 -0.76
C GLY A 2 -1.81 23.49 -2.26
N TYR A 3 -1.84 22.34 -2.91
CA TYR A 3 -2.36 22.16 -4.25
C TYR A 3 -3.63 21.30 -4.19
N PRO A 4 -4.60 21.58 -5.07
CA PRO A 4 -5.79 20.77 -5.18
C PRO A 4 -5.41 19.37 -5.69
N VAL A 5 -5.89 18.35 -4.99
CA VAL A 5 -5.78 16.95 -5.40
C VAL A 5 -7.15 16.30 -5.35
N SER A 6 -7.48 15.56 -6.40
CA SER A 6 -8.75 14.85 -6.49
C SER A 6 -8.60 13.38 -6.05
N TYR A 7 -9.53 12.91 -5.23
CA TYR A 7 -9.62 11.52 -4.79
C TYR A 7 -10.94 10.89 -5.23
N TYR A 8 -10.89 9.60 -5.54
CA TYR A 8 -12.07 8.82 -5.89
C TYR A 8 -12.71 8.22 -4.63
N CYS A 9 -14.03 8.31 -4.54
CA CYS A 9 -14.78 7.54 -3.57
C CYS A 9 -14.67 6.03 -3.93
N PRO A 10 -14.20 5.16 -3.02
CA PRO A 10 -14.05 3.73 -3.31
C PRO A 10 -15.39 3.02 -3.51
N THR A 11 -16.51 3.63 -3.09
CA THR A 11 -17.85 3.03 -3.17
C THR A 11 -18.54 3.33 -4.51
N CYS A 12 -18.54 4.59 -4.96
CA CYS A 12 -19.28 5.01 -6.17
C CYS A 12 -18.41 5.64 -7.26
N GLY A 13 -17.13 5.91 -7.00
CA GLY A 13 -16.21 6.51 -7.96
C GLY A 13 -16.31 8.04 -8.11
N THR A 14 -17.20 8.70 -7.34
CA THR A 14 -17.30 10.16 -7.33
C THR A 14 -15.98 10.80 -6.93
N LEU A 15 -15.56 11.85 -7.66
CA LEU A 15 -14.34 12.59 -7.37
C LEU A 15 -14.64 13.74 -6.41
N VAL A 16 -13.79 13.88 -5.40
CA VAL A 16 -13.78 15.03 -4.48
C VAL A 16 -12.41 15.68 -4.52
N GLU A 17 -12.34 17.00 -4.33
CA GLU A 17 -11.08 17.75 -4.32
C GLU A 17 -10.76 18.26 -2.91
N VAL A 18 -9.49 18.20 -2.53
CA VAL A 18 -8.97 18.75 -1.27
C VAL A 18 -7.65 19.46 -1.52
N GLU A 19 -7.41 20.54 -0.79
CA GLU A 19 -6.14 21.28 -0.82
C GLU A 19 -5.13 20.64 0.12
N ARG A 20 -3.92 20.32 -0.36
CA ARG A 20 -2.90 19.66 0.46
C ARG A 20 -1.47 20.02 0.09
N ASP A 21 -0.54 19.96 1.03
CA ASP A 21 0.87 20.31 0.78
C ASP A 21 1.70 19.20 0.10
N GLY A 22 2.86 19.62 -0.45
CA GLY A 22 3.74 18.88 -1.39
C GLY A 22 4.42 17.68 -0.79
N TYR A 23 4.66 17.79 0.51
CA TYR A 23 5.46 16.88 1.27
C TYR A 23 4.65 15.71 1.82
N LEU A 24 3.32 15.87 1.98
CA LEU A 24 2.46 14.77 2.38
C LEU A 24 2.44 13.76 1.24
N SER A 25 2.67 12.49 1.53
CA SER A 25 2.54 11.40 0.56
C SER A 25 1.29 10.59 0.86
N ASP A 26 0.56 10.19 -0.18
CA ASP A 26 -0.66 9.39 0.00
C ASP A 26 -0.27 7.94 0.22
N LYS A 27 -0.85 7.33 1.25
CA LYS A 27 -0.68 5.91 1.47
C LYS A 27 -1.79 5.12 0.81
N ALA A 28 -3.04 5.46 1.12
CA ALA A 28 -4.20 4.76 0.60
C ALA A 28 -5.49 5.60 0.75
N VAL A 29 -6.44 5.33 -0.15
CA VAL A 29 -7.83 5.77 -0.02
C VAL A 29 -8.69 4.55 0.22
N THR A 30 -9.36 4.49 1.36
CA THR A 30 -10.09 3.29 1.81
C THR A 30 -11.43 3.64 2.44
N PRO A 31 -12.43 2.73 2.42
CA PRO A 31 -13.72 2.97 3.05
C PRO A 31 -13.68 2.85 4.59
N TYR A 32 -12.60 2.34 5.17
CA TYR A 32 -12.45 2.13 6.61
C TYR A 32 -11.17 2.82 7.11
N PRO A 33 -11.17 3.40 8.32
CA PRO A 33 -9.97 4.03 8.87
C PRO A 33 -8.91 2.99 9.22
N PHE A 34 -7.64 3.38 9.17
CA PHE A 34 -6.52 2.59 9.66
C PHE A 34 -6.36 2.71 11.17
N GLU A 35 -5.99 1.61 11.81
CA GLU A 35 -5.74 1.55 13.24
C GLU A 35 -4.47 2.35 13.57
N GLY A 36 -4.55 3.26 14.54
CA GLY A 36 -3.44 4.15 14.92
C GLY A 36 -3.28 5.41 14.06
N TRP A 37 -4.17 5.67 13.10
CA TRP A 37 -4.24 6.93 12.34
C TRP A 37 -5.26 7.91 12.95
N THR A 38 -4.87 9.17 13.05
CA THR A 38 -5.75 10.29 13.40
C THR A 38 -6.32 10.90 12.14
N TYR A 39 -7.66 10.98 12.06
CA TYR A 39 -8.36 11.56 10.91
C TYR A 39 -9.10 12.83 11.32
N VAL A 40 -9.05 13.85 10.46
CA VAL A 40 -9.79 15.12 10.62
C VAL A 40 -10.63 15.41 9.38
N ALA A 41 -11.51 16.39 9.45
CA ALA A 41 -12.30 16.82 8.31
C ALA A 41 -11.41 17.53 7.25
N PRO A 42 -11.83 17.56 5.97
CA PRO A 42 -11.09 18.23 4.90
C PRO A 42 -10.91 19.75 5.10
N ASP A 43 -11.76 20.37 5.90
CA ASP A 43 -11.70 21.79 6.26
C ASP A 43 -10.85 22.08 7.52
N GLU A 44 -10.36 21.04 8.18
CA GLU A 44 -9.50 21.14 9.36
C GLU A 44 -8.00 21.09 8.99
N GLU A 45 -7.16 21.56 9.91
CA GLU A 45 -5.70 21.49 9.75
C GLU A 45 -5.20 20.05 9.93
N PHE A 46 -4.79 19.41 8.83
CA PHE A 46 -4.12 18.09 8.84
C PHE A 46 -2.63 18.16 8.46
N GLU A 47 -2.12 19.35 8.19
CA GLU A 47 -0.74 19.61 7.78
C GLU A 47 0.21 19.59 9.00
N ASP A 48 1.52 19.54 8.74
CA ASP A 48 2.59 19.63 9.75
C ASP A 48 2.51 18.57 10.87
N GLY A 49 1.91 17.42 10.57
CA GLY A 49 1.71 16.33 11.52
C GLY A 49 0.55 16.53 12.49
N ALA A 50 -0.38 17.45 12.19
CA ALA A 50 -1.60 17.64 12.97
C ALA A 50 -2.57 16.45 12.85
N ALA A 51 -2.59 15.77 11.70
CA ALA A 51 -3.35 14.54 11.49
C ALA A 51 -2.61 13.56 10.58
N ASP A 52 -2.94 12.28 10.69
CA ASP A 52 -2.38 11.20 9.87
C ASP A 52 -3.23 10.94 8.60
N GLY A 53 -4.42 11.53 8.50
CA GLY A 53 -5.33 11.36 7.37
C GLY A 53 -6.53 12.31 7.39
N VAL A 54 -7.35 12.21 6.34
CA VAL A 54 -8.57 13.00 6.16
C VAL A 54 -9.78 12.07 6.03
N ALA A 55 -10.84 12.36 6.78
CA ALA A 55 -12.12 11.67 6.72
C ALA A 55 -13.10 12.47 5.85
N PHE A 56 -13.60 11.84 4.80
CA PHE A 56 -14.53 12.44 3.84
C PHE A 56 -15.91 11.82 3.95
N VAL A 57 -16.92 12.60 3.57
CA VAL A 57 -18.29 12.13 3.35
C VAL A 57 -18.64 12.38 1.89
N CYS A 58 -18.77 11.30 1.10
CA CYS A 58 -18.97 11.39 -0.33
C CYS A 58 -20.26 12.15 -0.68
N GLY A 59 -20.14 13.28 -1.39
CA GLY A 59 -21.28 14.09 -1.81
C GLY A 59 -21.73 15.15 -0.81
N GLU A 60 -21.10 15.23 0.36
CA GLU A 60 -21.43 16.25 1.37
C GLU A 60 -20.21 17.09 1.73
N SER A 61 -19.07 16.45 2.02
CA SER A 61 -17.87 17.18 2.46
C SER A 61 -16.58 16.44 2.06
N PRO A 62 -15.78 17.00 1.12
CA PRO A 62 -16.07 18.16 0.29
C PRO A 62 -17.12 17.84 -0.79
N PRO A 63 -17.73 18.86 -1.42
CA PRO A 63 -18.62 18.64 -2.55
C PRO A 63 -17.88 17.90 -3.69
N PRO A 64 -18.61 17.16 -4.52
CA PRO A 64 -18.03 16.51 -5.67
C PRO A 64 -17.43 17.55 -6.62
N VAL A 65 -16.32 17.18 -7.28
CA VAL A 65 -15.71 18.00 -8.34
C VAL A 65 -16.67 18.19 -9.51
N ASP A 66 -17.51 17.20 -9.75
CA ASP A 66 -18.53 17.20 -10.78
C ASP A 66 -19.88 17.55 -10.14
N GLU A 67 -20.46 18.70 -10.52
CA GLU A 67 -21.70 19.22 -9.94
C GLU A 67 -22.93 18.34 -10.25
N ASP A 68 -22.86 17.54 -11.31
CA ASP A 68 -23.90 16.59 -11.71
C ASP A 68 -23.74 15.21 -11.01
N ALA A 69 -22.66 15.01 -10.25
CA ALA A 69 -22.43 13.75 -9.54
C ALA A 69 -23.11 13.73 -8.16
N GLU A 70 -24.20 12.98 -8.03
CA GLU A 70 -24.76 12.63 -6.73
C GLU A 70 -23.83 11.65 -5.99
N GLY A 71 -23.09 12.15 -5.00
CA GLY A 71 -22.27 11.30 -4.12
C GLY A 71 -23.12 10.29 -3.34
N CYS A 72 -22.50 9.19 -2.89
CA CYS A 72 -23.23 8.09 -2.27
C CYS A 72 -23.54 8.28 -0.77
N GLY A 73 -23.06 9.36 -0.14
CA GLY A 73 -23.21 9.62 1.30
C GLY A 73 -22.34 8.74 2.19
N GLU A 74 -21.54 7.84 1.61
CA GLU A 74 -20.67 6.94 2.36
C GLU A 74 -19.38 7.66 2.79
N ARG A 75 -18.86 7.24 3.94
CA ARG A 75 -17.61 7.77 4.47
C ARG A 75 -16.42 7.05 3.83
N PHE A 76 -15.37 7.80 3.55
CA PHE A 76 -14.11 7.21 3.13
C PHE A 76 -12.94 8.03 3.65
N TYR A 77 -11.79 7.40 3.73
CA TYR A 77 -10.65 7.88 4.47
C TYR A 77 -9.43 7.91 3.55
N LEU A 78 -8.82 9.07 3.43
CA LEU A 78 -7.47 9.21 2.89
C LEU A 78 -6.49 9.10 4.04
N SER A 79 -5.55 8.17 3.92
CA SER A 79 -4.48 7.99 4.90
C SER A 79 -3.17 8.45 4.28
N PHE A 80 -2.43 9.30 4.98
CA PHE A 80 -1.10 9.71 4.58
C PHE A 80 -0.05 8.70 5.04
N VAL A 81 1.11 8.76 4.39
CA VAL A 81 2.29 8.03 4.80
C VAL A 81 2.81 8.62 6.11
N LYS A 82 2.89 7.77 7.14
CA LYS A 82 3.41 8.11 8.46
C LYS A 82 4.81 7.55 8.62
N PHE A 83 5.71 8.32 9.21
CA PHE A 83 7.07 7.88 9.53
C PHE A 83 7.29 7.91 11.04
N GLU A 84 7.87 6.85 11.59
CA GLU A 84 8.30 6.77 12.98
C GLU A 84 9.75 6.26 13.02
N ASN A 85 10.63 6.94 13.75
CA ASN A 85 12.08 6.67 13.78
C ASN A 85 12.79 6.64 12.40
N GLY A 86 12.20 7.25 11.37
CA GLY A 86 12.74 7.25 10.00
C GLY A 86 12.29 6.05 9.17
N GLU A 87 11.41 5.21 9.70
CA GLU A 87 10.81 4.07 9.02
C GLU A 87 9.35 4.39 8.65
N GLU A 88 8.93 4.01 7.45
CA GLU A 88 7.54 4.16 7.02
C GLU A 88 6.65 3.15 7.76
N LEU A 89 5.65 3.64 8.50
CA LEU A 89 4.70 2.79 9.20
C LEU A 89 3.73 2.14 8.22
N ASP A 90 3.69 0.80 8.21
CA ASP A 90 2.65 0.03 7.53
C ASP A 90 1.38 -0.04 8.41
N PRO A 91 0.22 0.39 7.91
CA PRO A 91 -1.03 0.39 8.65
C PRO A 91 -1.49 -0.98 9.15
N ARG A 92 -1.00 -2.07 8.54
CA ARG A 92 -1.32 -3.44 8.97
C ARG A 92 -0.57 -3.87 10.23
N TYR A 93 0.44 -3.10 10.61
CA TYR A 93 1.33 -3.39 11.73
C TYR A 93 1.54 -2.18 12.64
N ALA A 94 0.75 -1.12 12.55
CA ALA A 94 1.05 0.13 13.26
C ALA A 94 0.94 0.03 14.80
N ASP A 95 0.29 -1.02 15.30
CA ASP A 95 0.20 -1.36 16.73
C ASP A 95 1.22 -2.44 17.14
N THR A 96 1.93 -3.03 16.18
CA THR A 96 3.00 -4.00 16.41
C THR A 96 4.31 -3.34 16.00
N ASP A 97 5.12 -2.90 16.99
CA ASP A 97 6.51 -2.47 16.79
C ASP A 97 7.16 -3.40 15.75
N GLY A 98 7.39 -2.89 14.54
CA GLY A 98 7.43 -3.68 13.31
C GLY A 98 8.51 -4.74 13.37
N GLU A 99 8.14 -5.96 13.79
CA GLU A 99 9.07 -7.08 13.91
C GLU A 99 9.52 -7.44 12.48
N THR A 100 10.62 -6.83 12.06
CA THR A 100 11.24 -7.06 10.76
C THR A 100 11.87 -8.44 10.82
N VAL A 101 11.23 -9.41 10.19
CA VAL A 101 11.84 -10.72 9.96
C VAL A 101 12.93 -10.54 8.91
N GLU A 102 14.18 -10.45 9.36
CA GLU A 102 15.34 -10.57 8.49
C GLU A 102 15.31 -11.97 7.86
N LEU A 103 14.85 -12.03 6.61
CA LEU A 103 15.04 -13.21 5.76
C LEU A 103 16.55 -13.39 5.64
N ALA A 104 17.10 -14.41 6.30
CA ALA A 104 18.52 -14.68 6.22
C ALA A 104 18.98 -14.75 4.75
N GLU A 105 19.73 -13.75 4.30
CA GLU A 105 20.54 -13.81 3.09
C GLU A 105 21.67 -14.82 3.34
N GLY A 106 21.35 -16.11 3.26
CA GLY A 106 22.26 -17.14 3.74
C GLY A 106 21.74 -18.55 3.57
N GLY A 107 21.14 -18.85 2.42
CA GLY A 107 20.66 -20.19 2.11
C GLY A 107 20.55 -20.39 0.61
N GLY A 108 21.68 -20.28 -0.09
CA GLY A 108 21.77 -20.84 -1.44
C GLY A 108 21.23 -22.28 -1.42
N PRO A 109 20.61 -22.78 -2.49
CA PRO A 109 20.24 -24.19 -2.54
C PRO A 109 21.52 -25.01 -2.50
N ASN A 110 21.91 -25.42 -1.29
CA ASN A 110 22.96 -26.37 -1.04
C ASN A 110 22.64 -27.58 -1.91
N SER A 111 23.58 -27.91 -2.80
CA SER A 111 23.51 -29.01 -3.75
C SER A 111 22.62 -30.14 -3.27
N LEU A 112 21.46 -30.29 -3.91
CA LEU A 112 20.90 -31.61 -4.09
C LEU A 112 21.88 -32.34 -5.01
N SER A 113 22.85 -33.02 -4.42
CA SER A 113 23.60 -34.09 -5.08
C SER A 113 22.58 -35.12 -5.53
N GLY A 114 22.14 -34.96 -6.77
CA GLY A 114 21.26 -35.92 -7.44
C GLY A 114 21.96 -37.28 -7.57
N PRO A 115 21.21 -38.38 -7.50
CA PRO A 115 21.76 -39.74 -7.54
C PRO A 115 22.48 -40.01 -8.87
N ASN A 116 23.52 -40.84 -8.78
CA ASN A 116 24.32 -41.36 -9.89
C ASN A 116 23.45 -41.79 -11.10
N GLY A 117 23.90 -41.40 -12.30
CA GLY A 117 23.11 -41.43 -13.54
C GLY A 117 22.84 -42.82 -14.12
N PRO A 118 22.14 -42.87 -15.27
CA PRO A 118 22.06 -44.08 -16.08
C PRO A 118 23.18 -44.10 -17.14
N ASP A 119 23.92 -45.20 -17.16
CA ASP A 119 24.88 -45.59 -18.18
C ASP A 119 24.33 -45.44 -19.60
N GLY A 120 25.05 -44.70 -20.45
CA GLY A 120 24.77 -44.61 -21.87
C GLY A 120 25.01 -45.94 -22.59
N PRO A 121 24.29 -46.23 -23.69
CA PRO A 121 24.46 -47.49 -24.42
C PRO A 121 25.86 -47.60 -25.03
N SER A 122 26.56 -48.68 -24.69
CA SER A 122 27.86 -49.05 -25.27
C SER A 122 27.71 -49.35 -26.77
N GLY A 123 28.43 -48.59 -27.60
CA GLY A 123 28.59 -48.89 -29.03
C GLY A 123 29.41 -50.16 -29.27
N PRO A 124 29.28 -50.79 -30.44
CA PRO A 124 29.83 -52.12 -30.68
C PRO A 124 31.35 -52.08 -30.94
N THR A 125 32.12 -52.81 -30.13
CA THR A 125 33.48 -53.24 -30.48
C THR A 125 33.44 -54.70 -30.91
N GLY A 126 33.80 -54.97 -32.16
CA GLY A 126 33.63 -56.26 -32.82
C GLY A 126 34.65 -57.36 -32.49
N GLY A 127 34.48 -58.47 -33.21
CA GLY A 127 35.21 -59.75 -33.15
C GLY A 127 34.40 -60.79 -32.38
N PHE A 128 34.16 -62.04 -32.82
CA PHE A 128 34.99 -62.95 -33.62
C PHE A 128 34.14 -64.16 -34.07
N TYR A 129 34.17 -64.49 -35.37
CA TYR A 129 34.62 -65.78 -35.92
C TYR A 129 34.93 -65.62 -37.42
#